data_AF-A0A6P0TN31-F1
#
_entry.id   AF-A0A6P0TN31-F1
#
_cell.length_a   1.000
_cell.length_b   1.000
_cell.length_c   1.000
_cell.angle_alpha   90.00
_cell.angle_beta   90.00
_cell.angle_gamma   90.00
#
_symmetry.space_group_name_H-M   'P 1'
#
loop_
_entity.id
_entity.type
_entity.pdbx_description
1 polymer ?
#
loop_
_entity_poly.entity_id
_entity_poly.type
_entity_poly.pdbx_seq_one_letter_code
_entity_poly.pdbx_strand_id
1 'polypeptide(L)'
;MVTVIAPGCHVSALTDSFVLGLPQLPTELWIPPKDSYWPAYSPQHLRLRLQQWLAAGPMGHVRAPLDHALLFIGFSAGVVASIGVARWWQAQGGIVKACIAVDGWGVPLYGQFPIHRISHDRWTHASSQLLGGTEVSFYADPGVEHLELWRSPHTTVGVSTAARPQFQPFTSVPRSQPSDQRGDRALQLAGTQITTAQFIHHLLQWYGEIV
;
A
#
# COMPACT_ATOMS: atom_id res chain seq x y z
N MET A 1 -3.62 -4.19 14.37
CA MET A 1 -2.68 -3.97 13.24
C MET A 1 -3.31 -2.86 12.47
N VAL A 2 -2.55 -1.83 12.12
CA VAL A 2 -3.14 -0.59 11.60
C VAL A 2 -2.91 -0.52 10.11
N THR A 3 -3.99 -0.41 9.34
CA THR A 3 -3.92 0.04 7.96
C THR A 3 -3.86 1.57 7.92
N VAL A 4 -2.83 2.12 7.29
CA VAL A 4 -2.62 3.55 7.09
C VAL A 4 -2.92 3.90 5.64
N ILE A 5 -3.93 4.73 5.40
CA ILE A 5 -4.23 5.26 4.06
C ILE A 5 -3.63 6.67 3.95
N ALA A 6 -2.69 6.86 3.01
CA ALA A 6 -2.09 8.16 2.70
C ALA A 6 -2.56 8.63 1.32
N PRO A 7 -3.57 9.53 1.24
CA PRO A 7 -4.29 9.80 0.01
C PRO A 7 -3.62 10.80 -0.96
N GLY A 8 -2.43 11.31 -0.66
CA GLY A 8 -1.77 12.31 -1.52
C GLY A 8 -2.39 13.71 -1.43
N CYS A 9 -2.09 14.56 -2.42
CA CYS A 9 -2.50 15.98 -2.46
C CYS A 9 -3.90 16.17 -3.06
N HIS A 10 -4.89 15.42 -2.57
CA HIS A 10 -6.20 15.34 -3.20
C HIS A 10 -7.32 15.70 -2.22
N VAL A 11 -8.47 16.13 -2.77
CA VAL A 11 -9.65 16.44 -1.97
C VAL A 11 -10.13 15.19 -1.23
N SER A 12 -10.53 15.36 0.03
CA SER A 12 -10.89 14.26 0.92
C SER A 12 -12.01 13.38 0.40
N ALA A 13 -12.96 13.96 -0.37
CA ALA A 13 -14.05 13.24 -1.01
C ALA A 13 -13.57 12.07 -1.89
N LEU A 14 -12.39 12.18 -2.51
CA LEU A 14 -11.81 11.08 -3.30
C LEU A 14 -11.42 9.88 -2.42
N THR A 15 -10.93 10.15 -1.22
CA THR A 15 -10.59 9.10 -0.25
C THR A 15 -11.84 8.50 0.37
N ASP A 16 -12.89 9.31 0.56
CA ASP A 16 -14.20 8.80 0.99
C ASP A 16 -14.77 7.83 -0.05
N SER A 17 -14.73 8.19 -1.34
CA SER A 17 -15.14 7.29 -2.43
C SER A 17 -14.27 6.03 -2.50
N PHE A 18 -12.95 6.16 -2.31
CA PHE A 18 -12.03 5.02 -2.26
C PHE A 18 -12.45 4.01 -1.17
N VAL A 19 -12.64 4.50 0.05
CA VAL A 19 -13.02 3.70 1.23
C VAL A 19 -14.38 3.03 1.01
N LEU A 20 -15.38 3.78 0.52
CA LEU A 20 -16.70 3.24 0.19
C LEU A 20 -16.67 2.20 -0.94
N GLY A 21 -15.68 2.29 -1.83
CA GLY A 21 -15.48 1.34 -2.93
C GLY A 21 -14.78 0.05 -2.52
N LEU A 22 -14.24 -0.07 -1.30
CA LEU A 22 -13.65 -1.32 -0.84
C LEU A 22 -14.74 -2.30 -0.36
N PRO A 23 -14.67 -3.61 -0.69
CA PRO A 23 -15.69 -4.56 -0.30
C PRO A 23 -15.79 -4.74 1.22
N GLN A 24 -14.66 -4.62 1.91
CA GLN A 24 -14.54 -4.73 3.35
C GLN A 24 -13.42 -3.81 3.82
N LEU A 25 -13.66 -3.12 4.93
CA LEU A 25 -12.67 -2.24 5.53
C LEU A 25 -11.75 -3.01 6.49
N PRO A 26 -10.48 -2.61 6.60
CA PRO A 26 -9.60 -3.09 7.65
C PRO A 26 -10.21 -2.88 9.03
N THR A 27 -9.93 -3.81 9.96
CA THR A 27 -10.44 -3.74 11.34
C THR A 27 -9.99 -2.47 12.07
N GLU A 28 -8.76 -2.02 11.81
CA GLU A 28 -8.18 -0.83 12.41
C GLU A 28 -7.56 0.04 11.31
N LEU A 29 -8.27 1.11 10.94
CA LEU A 29 -7.94 1.99 9.83
C LEU A 29 -7.62 3.40 10.33
N TRP A 30 -6.53 3.97 9.84
CA TRP A 30 -6.20 5.37 10.06
C TRP A 30 -5.99 6.12 8.74
N ILE A 31 -6.69 7.24 8.61
CA ILE A 31 -6.56 8.20 7.52
C ILE A 31 -6.16 9.53 8.16
N PRO A 32 -5.09 10.21 7.68
CA PRO A 32 -4.71 11.53 8.18
C PRO A 32 -5.89 12.53 8.14
N PRO A 33 -6.04 13.41 9.15
CA PRO A 33 -7.13 14.38 9.18
C PRO A 33 -7.23 15.25 7.93
N LYS A 34 -8.47 15.49 7.48
CA LYS A 34 -8.83 16.15 6.21
C LYS A 34 -8.55 17.67 6.19
N ASP A 35 -8.45 18.28 7.36
CA ASP A 35 -8.34 19.72 7.59
C ASP A 35 -6.89 20.20 7.74
N SER A 36 -5.94 19.27 7.78
CA SER A 36 -4.56 19.59 8.06
C SER A 36 -3.85 19.96 6.74
N TYR A 37 -3.37 21.19 6.65
CA TYR A 37 -2.44 21.63 5.61
C TYR A 37 -1.09 20.93 5.85
N TRP A 38 -0.94 19.68 5.44
CA TRP A 38 0.31 18.91 5.56
C TRP A 38 0.80 18.47 4.19
N PRO A 39 2.12 18.47 3.95
CA PRO A 39 2.68 18.04 2.68
C PRO A 39 2.47 16.53 2.53
N ALA A 40 1.52 16.13 1.67
CA ALA A 40 1.10 14.73 1.53
C ALA A 40 2.22 13.78 1.07
N TYR A 41 3.29 14.33 0.52
CA TYR A 41 4.51 13.63 0.13
C TYR A 41 5.57 13.52 1.24
N SER A 42 5.38 14.13 2.41
CA SER A 42 6.38 14.17 3.48
C SER A 42 6.27 12.96 4.41
N PRO A 43 7.26 12.04 4.41
CA PRO A 43 7.28 10.94 5.36
C PRO A 43 7.33 11.42 6.82
N GLN A 44 8.05 12.52 7.09
CA GLN A 44 8.21 13.02 8.45
C GLN A 44 6.87 13.47 9.05
N HIS A 45 6.04 14.18 8.28
CA HIS A 45 4.73 14.63 8.75
C HIS A 45 3.77 13.45 8.98
N LEU A 46 3.71 12.51 8.04
CA LEU A 46 2.90 11.31 8.18
C LEU A 46 3.32 10.49 9.42
N ARG A 47 4.64 10.29 9.60
CA ARG A 47 5.20 9.59 10.76
C ARG A 47 4.79 10.22 12.08
N LEU A 48 5.01 11.53 12.24
CA LEU A 48 4.75 12.21 13.50
C LEU A 48 3.27 12.13 13.89
N ARG A 49 2.37 12.34 12.92
CA ARG A 49 0.92 12.24 13.15
C ARG A 49 0.48 10.82 13.46
N LEU A 50 1.00 9.83 12.74
CA LEU A 50 0.73 8.43 13.01
C LEU A 50 1.19 8.06 14.43
N GLN A 51 2.41 8.44 14.83
CA GLN A 51 2.92 8.18 16.17
C GLN A 51 2.06 8.84 17.27
N GLN A 52 1.62 10.09 17.05
CA GLN A 52 0.70 10.77 17.97
C GLN A 52 -0.63 10.03 18.11
N TRP A 53 -1.22 9.60 16.98
CA TRP A 53 -2.47 8.86 16.99
C TRP A 53 -2.33 7.49 17.67
N LEU A 54 -1.26 6.75 17.39
CA LEU A 54 -0.95 5.47 18.05
C LEU A 54 -0.72 5.63 19.55
N ALA A 55 0.03 6.66 19.96
CA ALA A 55 0.28 6.95 21.37
C ALA A 55 -1.00 7.37 22.13
N ALA A 56 -1.97 7.95 21.44
CA ALA A 56 -3.29 8.27 22.02
C ALA A 56 -4.16 7.01 22.26
N GLY A 57 -3.72 5.84 21.81
CA GLY A 57 -4.39 4.56 22.05
C GLY A 57 -5.63 4.37 21.17
N PRO A 58 -5.45 3.99 19.88
CA PRO A 58 -6.56 3.61 19.03
C PRO A 58 -7.46 2.58 19.74
N MET A 59 -8.77 2.83 19.74
CA MET A 59 -9.77 1.96 20.37
C MET A 59 -9.58 1.72 21.88
N GLY A 60 -8.89 2.61 22.59
CA GLY A 60 -8.77 2.57 24.06
C GLY A 60 -7.64 1.69 24.60
N HIS A 61 -6.76 1.17 23.74
CA HIS A 61 -5.58 0.40 24.16
C HIS A 61 -4.31 1.21 23.93
N VAL A 62 -3.66 1.64 25.02
CA VAL A 62 -2.36 2.32 24.94
C VAL A 62 -1.26 1.26 24.82
N ARG A 63 -0.52 1.30 23.71
CA ARG A 63 0.66 0.49 23.45
C ARG A 63 1.79 1.38 22.96
N ALA A 64 3.04 0.90 23.00
CA ALA A 64 4.11 1.66 22.38
C ALA A 64 3.86 1.70 20.86
N PRO A 65 4.10 2.83 20.16
CA PRO A 65 3.80 2.93 18.74
C PRO A 65 4.39 1.78 17.92
N LEU A 66 5.64 1.39 18.16
CA LEU A 66 6.34 0.34 17.40
C LEU A 66 5.78 -1.08 17.62
N ASP A 67 4.92 -1.30 18.62
CA ASP A 67 4.24 -2.58 18.84
C ASP A 67 3.11 -2.81 17.83
N HIS A 68 2.70 -1.76 17.11
CA HIS A 68 1.72 -1.86 16.04
C HIS A 68 2.40 -2.35 14.76
N ALA A 69 1.95 -3.51 14.26
CA ALA A 69 2.17 -3.88 12.88
C ALA A 69 1.39 -2.91 11.97
N LEU A 70 2.03 -2.44 10.89
CA LEU A 70 1.47 -1.48 9.95
C LEU A 70 1.35 -2.06 8.54
N LEU A 71 0.26 -1.72 7.86
CA LEU A 71 0.09 -1.87 6.42
C LEU A 71 -0.18 -0.48 5.83
N PHE A 72 0.49 -0.12 4.75
CA PHE A 72 0.30 1.18 4.10
C PHE A 72 -0.44 1.05 2.78
N ILE A 73 -1.36 1.96 2.51
CA ILE A 73 -1.98 2.20 1.20
C ILE A 73 -1.73 3.66 0.83
N GLY A 74 -0.77 3.90 -0.05
CA GLY A 74 -0.45 5.25 -0.52
C GLY A 74 -1.03 5.50 -1.90
N PHE A 75 -1.57 6.70 -2.13
CA PHE A 75 -1.99 7.15 -3.46
C PHE A 75 -1.14 8.32 -3.95
N SER A 76 -0.69 8.28 -5.20
CA SER A 76 0.01 9.41 -5.83
C SER A 76 1.19 9.89 -4.96
N ALA A 77 1.24 11.18 -4.62
CA ALA A 77 2.21 11.76 -3.68
C ALA A 77 2.23 11.06 -2.29
N GLY A 78 1.10 10.51 -1.85
CA GLY A 78 1.00 9.74 -0.61
C GLY A 78 1.81 8.44 -0.61
N VAL A 79 2.17 7.92 -1.79
CA VAL A 79 3.12 6.80 -1.92
C VAL A 79 4.50 7.19 -1.40
N VAL A 80 4.95 8.42 -1.64
CA VAL A 80 6.25 8.93 -1.15
C VAL A 80 6.28 8.93 0.38
N ALA A 81 5.22 9.47 0.99
CA ALA A 81 5.08 9.46 2.45
C ALA A 81 5.01 8.02 2.98
N SER A 82 4.17 7.18 2.38
CA SER A 82 3.97 5.78 2.81
C SER A 82 5.27 4.97 2.79
N ILE A 83 6.01 4.97 1.67
CA ILE A 83 7.25 4.19 1.57
C ILE A 83 8.33 4.73 2.51
N GLY A 84 8.39 6.05 2.70
CA GLY A 84 9.33 6.67 3.62
C GLY A 84 9.03 6.30 5.08
N VAL A 85 7.76 6.35 5.50
CA VAL A 85 7.37 5.93 6.85
C VAL A 85 7.57 4.44 7.03
N ALA A 86 7.18 3.61 6.08
CA ALA A 86 7.36 2.16 6.14
C ALA A 86 8.84 1.77 6.34
N ARG A 87 9.75 2.36 5.56
CA ARG A 87 11.20 2.15 5.73
C ARG A 87 11.69 2.58 7.10
N TRP A 88 11.30 3.77 7.54
CA TRP A 88 11.69 4.27 8.86
C TRP A 88 11.17 3.35 9.96
N TRP A 89 9.91 2.94 9.88
CA TRP A 89 9.25 2.07 10.85
C TRP A 89 9.98 0.74 11.01
N GLN A 90 10.29 0.08 9.89
CA GLN A 90 11.05 -1.16 9.89
C GLN A 90 12.48 -0.97 10.42
N ALA A 91 13.14 0.14 10.07
CA ALA A 91 14.48 0.45 10.59
C ALA A 91 14.51 0.71 12.11
N GLN A 92 13.37 1.06 12.72
CA GLN A 92 13.23 1.17 14.17
C GLN A 92 12.84 -0.15 14.87
N GLY A 93 12.76 -1.26 14.12
CA GLY A 93 12.33 -2.57 14.64
C GLY A 93 10.81 -2.78 14.67
N GLY A 94 10.02 -1.82 14.17
CA GLY A 94 8.59 -2.00 13.98
C GLY A 94 8.27 -2.95 12.83
N ILE A 95 7.05 -3.51 12.83
CA ILE A 95 6.63 -4.47 11.81
C ILE A 95 5.88 -3.75 10.69
N VAL A 96 6.37 -3.84 9.46
CA VAL A 96 5.63 -3.47 8.25
C VAL A 96 5.19 -4.73 7.52
N LYS A 97 3.89 -4.90 7.37
CA LYS A 97 3.29 -6.07 6.70
C LYS A 97 3.33 -5.94 5.19
N ALA A 98 2.97 -4.77 4.68
CA ALA A 98 3.06 -4.44 3.27
C ALA A 98 2.97 -2.93 3.04
N CYS A 99 3.41 -2.50 1.86
CA CYS A 99 3.12 -1.18 1.30
C CYS A 99 2.43 -1.35 -0.06
N ILE A 100 1.18 -0.93 -0.17
CA ILE A 100 0.40 -0.90 -1.41
C ILE A 100 0.54 0.50 -2.00
N ALA A 101 1.29 0.60 -3.09
CA ALA A 101 1.56 1.84 -3.80
C ALA A 101 0.58 1.97 -4.98
N VAL A 102 -0.43 2.81 -4.79
CA VAL A 102 -1.43 3.13 -5.81
C VAL A 102 -0.99 4.35 -6.58
N ASP A 103 -0.65 4.12 -7.84
CA ASP A 103 -0.31 5.12 -8.84
C ASP A 103 0.76 6.14 -8.44
N GLY A 104 1.75 5.70 -7.67
CA GLY A 104 2.95 6.47 -7.35
C GLY A 104 3.97 6.45 -8.49
N TRP A 105 3.61 7.03 -9.64
CA TRP A 105 4.51 7.12 -10.78
C TRP A 105 5.81 7.84 -10.41
N GLY A 106 6.96 7.32 -10.86
CA GLY A 106 8.28 7.89 -10.55
C GLY A 106 8.78 7.65 -9.12
N VAL A 107 8.01 6.99 -8.23
CA VAL A 107 8.43 6.74 -6.84
C VAL A 107 9.22 5.42 -6.74
N PRO A 108 10.47 5.44 -6.21
CA PRO A 108 11.23 4.23 -5.96
C PRO A 108 10.66 3.39 -4.80
N LEU A 109 10.25 2.17 -5.12
CA LEU A 109 9.58 1.20 -4.25
C LEU A 109 10.53 0.08 -3.80
N TYR A 110 11.47 0.41 -2.92
CA TYR A 110 12.37 -0.56 -2.27
C TYR A 110 12.11 -0.66 -0.76
N GLY A 111 12.29 -1.83 -0.16
CA GLY A 111 12.13 -2.05 1.28
C GLY A 111 12.39 -3.51 1.64
N GLN A 112 12.58 -3.82 2.93
CA GLN A 112 12.69 -5.22 3.40
C GLN A 112 11.33 -5.76 3.86
N PHE A 113 10.26 -5.33 3.20
CA PHE A 113 8.87 -5.75 3.40
C PHE A 113 8.18 -5.89 2.03
N PRO A 114 7.07 -6.62 1.94
CA PRO A 114 6.27 -6.71 0.72
C PRO A 114 5.81 -5.35 0.18
N ILE A 115 5.94 -5.16 -1.14
CA ILE A 115 5.48 -3.95 -1.82
C ILE A 115 4.68 -4.34 -3.06
N HIS A 116 3.46 -3.82 -3.16
CA HIS A 116 2.53 -4.05 -4.27
C HIS A 116 2.31 -2.75 -5.05
N ARG A 117 2.43 -2.82 -6.37
CA ARG A 117 2.19 -1.68 -7.26
C ARG A 117 0.83 -1.81 -7.91
N ILE A 118 0.04 -0.74 -7.91
CA ILE A 118 -1.21 -0.61 -8.66
C ILE A 118 -1.04 0.60 -9.58
N SER A 119 -1.33 0.45 -10.86
CA SER A 119 -1.16 1.52 -11.87
C SER A 119 -2.46 1.76 -12.65
N HIS A 120 -2.71 3.01 -13.03
CA HIS A 120 -3.94 3.37 -13.76
C HIS A 120 -3.96 2.91 -15.22
N ASP A 121 -2.83 2.47 -15.76
CA ASP A 121 -2.73 1.88 -17.09
C ASP A 121 -1.51 0.94 -17.20
N ARG A 122 -1.42 0.25 -18.34
CA ARG A 122 -0.31 -0.65 -18.67
C ARG A 122 1.03 0.07 -18.89
N TRP A 123 1.02 1.30 -19.41
CA TRP A 123 2.24 2.03 -19.77
C TRP A 123 2.98 2.54 -18.52
N THR A 124 2.26 3.22 -17.65
CA THR A 124 2.70 3.66 -16.32
C THR A 124 3.17 2.47 -15.51
N HIS A 125 2.45 1.33 -15.60
CA HIS A 125 2.89 0.10 -14.96
C HIS A 125 4.27 -0.35 -15.44
N ALA A 126 4.43 -0.58 -16.75
CA ALA A 126 5.65 -1.09 -17.36
C ALA A 126 6.84 -0.14 -17.14
N SER A 127 6.65 1.16 -17.38
CA SER A 127 7.71 2.17 -17.21
C SER A 127 8.17 2.29 -15.75
N SER A 128 7.31 1.99 -14.78
CA SER A 128 7.63 2.05 -13.35
C SER A 128 8.26 0.77 -12.78
N GLN A 129 8.28 -0.34 -13.52
CA GLN A 129 8.82 -1.61 -13.00
C GLN A 129 10.31 -1.52 -12.64
N LEU A 130 11.06 -0.65 -13.32
CA LEU A 130 12.47 -0.38 -13.02
C LEU A 130 12.69 0.32 -11.67
N LEU A 131 11.63 0.89 -11.09
CA LEU A 131 11.67 1.62 -9.82
C LEU A 131 11.25 0.75 -8.63
N GLY A 132 11.36 -0.58 -8.70
CA GLY A 132 10.97 -1.46 -7.58
C GLY A 132 9.51 -1.95 -7.63
N GLY A 133 9.17 -2.80 -6.65
CA GLY A 133 7.88 -3.50 -6.50
C GLY A 133 7.97 -4.97 -6.91
N THR A 134 7.63 -5.92 -6.02
CA THR A 134 8.15 -7.30 -6.20
C THR A 134 7.36 -8.48 -5.58
N GLU A 135 6.03 -8.43 -5.41
CA GLU A 135 5.28 -9.69 -5.15
C GLU A 135 4.16 -9.93 -6.16
N VAL A 136 3.13 -9.10 -6.10
CA VAL A 136 2.01 -9.08 -7.04
C VAL A 136 1.68 -7.63 -7.31
N SER A 137 1.32 -7.32 -8.54
CA SER A 137 0.97 -5.97 -8.95
C SER A 137 -0.26 -5.96 -9.84
N PHE A 138 -0.80 -4.78 -10.09
CA PHE A 138 -2.00 -4.59 -10.90
C PHE A 138 -1.81 -3.40 -11.84
N TYR A 139 -2.41 -3.49 -13.01
CA TYR A 139 -2.63 -2.32 -13.87
C TYR A 139 -4.04 -2.35 -14.45
N ALA A 140 -4.68 -1.18 -14.56
CA ALA A 140 -5.98 -1.09 -15.19
C ALA A 140 -5.89 -1.35 -16.71
N ASP A 141 -6.86 -2.09 -17.23
CA ASP A 141 -6.99 -2.40 -18.65
C ASP A 141 -8.50 -2.61 -18.97
N PRO A 142 -9.14 -1.67 -19.69
CA PRO A 142 -8.56 -0.47 -20.29
C PRO A 142 -8.02 0.51 -19.23
N GLY A 143 -7.03 1.32 -19.62
CA GLY A 143 -6.48 2.37 -18.75
C GLY A 143 -7.54 3.40 -18.36
N VAL A 144 -7.40 3.96 -17.15
CA VAL A 144 -8.28 4.99 -16.59
C VAL A 144 -7.50 6.23 -16.21
N GLU A 145 -8.18 7.35 -15.98
CA GLU A 145 -7.52 8.55 -15.46
C GLU A 145 -6.91 8.30 -14.07
N HIS A 146 -5.80 8.99 -13.77
CA HIS A 146 -5.06 8.89 -12.49
C HIS A 146 -5.98 8.88 -11.25
N LEU A 147 -6.92 9.83 -11.21
CA LEU A 147 -7.85 9.99 -10.08
C LEU A 147 -8.96 8.94 -10.07
N GLU A 148 -9.33 8.38 -11.22
CA GLU A 148 -10.41 7.41 -11.33
C GLU A 148 -10.05 6.09 -10.63
N LEU A 149 -8.78 5.69 -10.73
CA LEU A 149 -8.26 4.52 -10.03
C LEU A 149 -8.49 4.60 -8.51
N TRP A 150 -8.39 5.80 -7.93
CA TRP A 150 -8.63 6.04 -6.51
C TRP A 150 -10.09 6.33 -6.19
N ARG A 151 -10.79 7.08 -7.05
CA ARG A 151 -12.20 7.45 -6.85
C ARG A 151 -13.13 6.25 -6.93
N SER A 152 -12.89 5.37 -7.90
CA SER A 152 -13.81 4.30 -8.27
C SER A 152 -13.07 2.95 -8.35
N PRO A 153 -12.44 2.49 -7.24
CA PRO A 153 -11.67 1.25 -7.27
C PRO A 153 -12.55 0.02 -7.56
N HIS A 154 -13.85 0.10 -7.26
CA HIS A 154 -14.82 -0.97 -7.46
C HIS A 154 -15.30 -1.13 -8.91
N THR A 155 -15.06 -0.15 -9.78
CA THR A 155 -15.42 -0.21 -11.21
C THR A 155 -14.20 -0.25 -12.12
N THR A 156 -13.02 0.15 -11.63
CA THR A 156 -11.79 0.09 -12.41
C THR A 156 -11.33 -1.36 -12.55
N VAL A 157 -11.48 -1.94 -13.74
CA VAL A 157 -11.05 -3.31 -14.06
C VAL A 157 -9.62 -3.31 -14.60
N GLY A 158 -8.88 -4.37 -14.32
CA GLY A 158 -7.53 -4.55 -14.84
C GLY A 158 -7.02 -5.95 -14.64
N VAL A 159 -5.70 -6.09 -14.79
CA VAL A 159 -5.02 -7.38 -14.76
C VAL A 159 -4.01 -7.39 -13.61
N SER A 160 -4.15 -8.37 -12.72
CA SER A 160 -3.12 -8.66 -11.73
C SER A 160 -1.97 -9.46 -12.34
N THR A 161 -0.76 -9.19 -11.92
CA THR A 161 0.47 -9.76 -12.46
C THR A 161 1.38 -10.23 -11.33
N ALA A 162 1.92 -11.44 -11.46
CA ALA A 162 3.01 -11.87 -10.58
C ALA A 162 4.26 -11.02 -10.84
N ALA A 163 5.02 -10.76 -9.79
CA ALA A 163 6.31 -10.10 -9.93
C ALA A 163 7.22 -10.89 -10.85
N ARG A 164 7.95 -10.17 -11.71
CA ARG A 164 9.22 -10.68 -12.23
C ARG A 164 10.25 -10.59 -11.11
N PRO A 165 11.11 -11.60 -10.91
CA PRO A 165 12.18 -11.50 -9.94
C PRO A 165 13.05 -10.29 -10.28
N GLN A 166 13.13 -9.30 -9.39
CA GLN A 166 14.11 -8.23 -9.53
C GLN A 166 15.51 -8.75 -9.15
N PHE A 167 16.50 -8.23 -9.86
CA PHE A 167 17.92 -8.37 -9.55
C PHE A 167 18.15 -7.97 -8.08
N GLN A 168 18.63 -8.91 -7.26
CA GLN A 168 19.05 -8.60 -5.88
C GLN A 168 20.44 -7.95 -5.92
N PRO A 169 20.64 -6.73 -5.41
CA PRO A 169 21.99 -6.28 -5.08
C PRO A 169 22.56 -7.18 -3.98
N PHE A 170 23.84 -7.51 -4.09
CA PHE A 170 24.62 -8.33 -3.16
C PHE A 170 24.68 -7.73 -1.74
N THR A 171 23.63 -7.84 -0.95
CA THR A 171 23.73 -7.73 0.52
C THR A 171 22.80 -8.76 1.16
N SER A 172 23.34 -9.96 1.33
CA SER A 172 22.73 -11.09 2.00
C SER A 172 22.49 -10.79 3.48
N VAL A 173 21.25 -10.52 3.85
CA VAL A 173 20.71 -10.94 5.15
C VAL A 173 19.76 -12.10 4.85
N PRO A 174 19.92 -13.28 5.47
CA PRO A 174 19.02 -14.41 5.23
C PRO A 174 17.58 -14.00 5.54
N ARG A 175 16.68 -14.16 4.56
CA ARG A 175 15.23 -14.15 4.82
C ARG A 175 14.94 -15.28 5.79
N SER A 176 14.66 -14.97 7.05
CA SER A 176 13.80 -15.82 7.86
C SER A 176 12.36 -15.62 7.35
N GLN A 177 11.97 -16.35 6.31
CA GLN A 177 10.56 -16.47 5.89
C GLN A 177 10.04 -17.88 6.18
N PRO A 178 8.77 -18.03 6.60
CA PRO A 178 7.98 -19.16 6.15
C PRO A 178 7.66 -18.92 4.66
N SER A 179 8.27 -19.69 3.76
CA SER A 179 8.49 -19.32 2.35
C SER A 179 7.65 -20.04 1.29
N ASP A 180 6.70 -20.92 1.62
CA ASP A 180 5.90 -21.61 0.58
C ASP A 180 4.58 -20.92 0.24
N GLN A 181 3.78 -20.53 1.24
CA GLN A 181 2.39 -20.12 1.00
C GLN A 181 2.22 -18.76 0.29
N ARG A 182 3.26 -17.91 0.28
CA ARG A 182 3.20 -16.59 -0.38
C ARG A 182 3.39 -16.67 -1.89
N GLY A 183 4.27 -17.56 -2.36
CA GLY A 183 4.46 -17.80 -3.80
C GLY A 183 3.18 -18.33 -4.45
N ASP A 184 2.52 -19.29 -3.79
CA ASP A 184 1.30 -19.90 -4.29
C ASP A 184 0.14 -18.90 -4.44
N ARG A 185 -0.05 -18.02 -3.45
CA ARG A 185 -1.08 -16.97 -3.50
C ARG A 185 -0.79 -15.93 -4.57
N ALA A 186 0.49 -15.58 -4.77
CA ALA A 186 0.90 -14.66 -5.83
C ALA A 186 0.60 -15.23 -7.22
N LEU A 187 0.79 -16.53 -7.41
CA LEU A 187 0.46 -17.23 -8.66
C LEU A 187 -1.05 -17.32 -8.89
N GLN A 188 -1.85 -17.49 -7.84
CA GLN A 188 -3.33 -17.53 -7.95
C GLN A 188 -3.93 -16.21 -8.45
N LEU A 189 -3.35 -15.08 -8.04
CA LEU A 189 -3.77 -13.75 -8.51
C LEU A 189 -3.17 -13.39 -9.87
N ALA A 190 -2.16 -14.09 -10.36
CA ALA A 190 -1.49 -13.70 -11.60
C ALA A 190 -2.38 -13.97 -12.83
N GLY A 191 -2.51 -12.98 -13.71
CA GLY A 191 -3.29 -13.07 -14.94
C GLY A 191 -4.81 -12.96 -14.75
N THR A 192 -5.30 -12.73 -13.52
CA THR A 192 -6.73 -12.59 -13.26
C THR A 192 -7.22 -11.20 -13.66
N GLN A 193 -8.37 -11.14 -14.31
CA GLN A 193 -9.09 -9.89 -14.55
C GLN A 193 -10.02 -9.61 -13.37
N ILE A 194 -9.75 -8.53 -12.63
CA ILE A 194 -10.47 -8.15 -11.41
C ILE A 194 -10.53 -6.62 -11.29
N THR A 195 -11.35 -6.10 -10.38
CA THR A 195 -11.35 -4.68 -10.07
C THR A 195 -10.18 -4.31 -9.15
N THR A 196 -9.78 -3.04 -9.16
CA THR A 196 -8.79 -2.50 -8.22
C THR A 196 -9.19 -2.78 -6.77
N ALA A 197 -10.48 -2.63 -6.44
CA ALA A 197 -11.02 -2.91 -5.11
C ALA A 197 -10.90 -4.39 -4.74
N GLN A 198 -11.21 -5.31 -5.66
CA GLN A 198 -11.03 -6.75 -5.45
C GLN A 198 -9.56 -7.11 -5.25
N PHE A 199 -8.65 -6.51 -6.04
CA PHE A 199 -7.21 -6.73 -5.88
C PHE A 199 -6.72 -6.27 -4.50
N ILE A 200 -7.08 -5.06 -4.08
CA ILE A 200 -6.75 -4.55 -2.74
C ILE A 200 -7.35 -5.43 -1.65
N HIS A 201 -8.60 -5.85 -1.80
CA HIS A 201 -9.26 -6.76 -0.87
C HIS A 201 -8.49 -8.09 -0.72
N HIS A 202 -8.05 -8.70 -1.82
CA HIS A 202 -7.23 -9.92 -1.74
C HIS A 202 -5.90 -9.68 -1.01
N LEU A 203 -5.25 -8.53 -1.21
CA LEU A 203 -4.05 -8.18 -0.45
C LEU A 203 -4.37 -8.00 1.05
N LEU A 204 -5.45 -7.31 1.40
CA LEU A 204 -5.87 -7.12 2.79
C LEU A 204 -6.18 -8.47 3.47
N GLN A 205 -6.88 -9.39 2.79
CA GLN A 205 -7.10 -10.76 3.28
C GLN A 205 -5.77 -11.52 3.45
N TRP A 206 -4.85 -11.38 2.50
CA TRP A 206 -3.55 -12.04 2.56
C TRP A 206 -2.77 -11.62 3.82
N TYR A 207 -2.81 -10.34 4.17
CA TYR A 207 -2.13 -9.81 5.36
C TYR A 207 -2.94 -9.92 6.66
N GLY A 208 -4.16 -10.48 6.61
CA GLY A 208 -5.00 -10.71 7.79
C GLY A 208 -5.68 -9.45 8.34
N GLU A 209 -5.92 -8.44 7.49
CA GLU A 209 -6.66 -7.22 7.85
C GLU A 209 -8.18 -7.46 7.92
N ILE A 210 -8.66 -8.48 7.19
CA ILE A 210 -10.06 -8.83 7.00
C ILE A 210 -10.23 -10.35 6.94
N VAL A 211 -11.37 -10.84 7.46
CA VAL A 211 -11.77 -12.26 7.52
C VAL A 211 -12.81 -12.54 6.44
#